data_AF-A0A938P609-F1
#
_entry.id   AF-A0A938P609-F1
#
_cell.length_a   1.000
_cell.length_b   1.000
_cell.length_c   1.000
_cell.angle_alpha   90.00
_cell.angle_beta   90.00
_cell.angle_gamma   90.00
#
_symmetry.space_group_name_H-M   'P 1'
#
loop_
_entity.id
_entity.type
_entity.pdbx_description
1 polymer ?
#
loop_
_entity_poly.entity_id
_entity_poly.type
_entity_poly.pdbx_seq_one_letter_code
_entity_poly.pdbx_strand_id
1 'polypeptide(L)'
;MRILAVAAATSLLVFGANTEQHREIEKRYPTQPSQRIEINGFTGSEITFRSWDKNEVYIKVDVSISSSDNDFERKYIESVAITDEQSPQTLAVTFRESERWRRGRDSFWGIVRSIFSGSYLRKEISGEIYVPRSNAVVTDMKYGSIALENMKGPLRLLGQGNTLKLKNCSAVLEIENNYGTT
;
A
#
# COMPACT_ATOMS: atom_id res chain seq x y z
N MET A 1 -0.83 2.23 34.21
CA MET A 1 -1.20 2.60 32.83
C MET A 1 0.05 3.16 32.16
N ARG A 2 0.73 2.39 31.30
CA ARG A 2 1.99 2.81 30.65
C ARG A 2 1.66 3.27 29.22
N ILE A 3 1.83 4.56 28.97
CA ILE A 3 1.70 5.16 27.63
C ILE A 3 3.02 4.90 26.91
N LEU A 4 2.99 4.08 25.86
CA LEU A 4 4.10 3.91 24.92
C LEU A 4 4.08 5.10 23.95
N ALA A 5 5.05 5.99 24.08
CA ALA A 5 5.31 7.03 23.10
C ALA A 5 6.05 6.41 21.91
N VAL A 6 5.44 6.45 20.73
CA VAL A 6 6.09 6.10 19.46
C VAL A 6 6.72 7.38 18.91
N ALA A 7 8.06 7.45 18.92
CA ALA A 7 8.80 8.53 18.29
C ALA A 7 8.92 8.24 16.78
N ALA A 8 8.30 9.09 15.96
CA ALA A 8 8.57 9.13 14.53
C ALA A 8 9.67 10.16 14.27
N ALA A 9 10.84 9.71 13.82
CA ALA A 9 11.92 10.58 13.37
C ALA A 9 11.80 10.76 11.86
N THR A 10 11.43 11.97 11.42
CA THR A 10 11.45 12.38 10.01
C THR A 10 12.65 13.28 9.78
N SER A 11 13.66 12.79 9.05
CA SER A 11 14.79 13.57 8.58
C SER A 11 14.46 14.07 7.16
N LEU A 12 14.39 15.39 6.94
CA LEU A 12 14.34 15.98 5.60
C LEU A 12 15.75 16.41 5.18
N LEU A 13 16.24 15.90 4.05
CA LEU A 13 17.37 16.46 3.31
C LEU A 13 16.82 17.06 2.01
N VAL A 14 17.10 18.35 1.76
CA VAL A 14 16.69 19.04 0.54
C VAL A 14 17.91 19.32 -0.31
N PHE A 15 17.98 18.72 -1.50
CA PHE A 15 18.90 19.12 -2.57
C PHE A 15 18.08 19.46 -3.82
N GLY A 16 18.33 20.64 -4.40
CA GLY A 16 17.62 21.16 -5.56
C GLY A 16 18.22 20.74 -6.89
N ALA A 17 17.41 20.10 -7.74
CA ALA A 17 17.46 20.06 -9.21
C ALA A 17 16.29 19.18 -9.67
N ASN A 18 15.24 19.75 -10.29
CA ASN A 18 14.00 19.06 -10.71
C ASN A 18 13.67 17.85 -9.82
N THR A 19 13.49 18.15 -8.54
CA THR A 19 13.52 17.16 -7.47
C THR A 19 12.19 16.42 -7.44
N GLU A 20 12.17 15.23 -8.04
CA GLU A 20 11.13 14.22 -7.83
C GLU A 20 10.72 14.24 -6.36
N GLN A 21 9.43 14.46 -6.09
CA GLN A 21 8.94 14.43 -4.72
C GLN A 21 8.83 12.97 -4.30
N HIS A 22 9.60 12.61 -3.28
CA HIS A 22 9.65 11.27 -2.73
C HIS A 22 9.31 11.28 -1.25
N ARG A 23 8.61 10.24 -0.80
CA ARG A 23 8.30 10.00 0.60
C ARG A 23 8.35 8.52 0.90
N GLU A 24 9.22 8.17 1.84
CA GLU A 24 9.26 6.85 2.45
C GLU A 24 8.31 6.83 3.66
N ILE A 25 7.49 5.78 3.74
CA ILE A 25 6.59 5.54 4.87
C ILE A 25 6.89 4.15 5.42
N GLU A 26 7.39 4.12 6.65
CA GLU A 26 7.66 2.89 7.40
C GLU A 26 6.76 2.80 8.64
N LYS A 27 6.01 1.70 8.77
CA LYS A 27 5.07 1.45 9.87
C LYS A 27 5.17 0.01 10.37
N ARG A 28 5.00 -0.15 11.68
CA ARG A 28 4.95 -1.45 12.37
C ARG A 28 3.74 -1.47 13.29
N TYR A 29 2.96 -2.54 13.20
CA TYR A 29 1.76 -2.72 14.01
C TYR A 29 1.85 -4.07 14.72
N PRO A 30 2.03 -4.11 16.05
CA PRO A 30 2.01 -5.37 16.78
C PRO A 30 0.64 -6.03 16.62
N THR A 31 0.60 -7.34 16.44
CA THR A 31 -0.65 -8.10 16.26
C THR A 31 -0.88 -9.06 17.40
N GLN A 32 -2.14 -9.28 17.74
CA GLN A 32 -2.55 -10.31 18.70
C GLN A 32 -2.81 -11.65 17.98
N PRO A 33 -2.70 -12.78 18.68
CA PRO A 33 -3.16 -14.07 18.16
C PRO A 33 -4.63 -13.97 17.73
N SER A 34 -4.97 -14.55 16.58
CA SER A 34 -6.33 -14.54 16.00
C SER A 34 -6.90 -13.18 15.60
N GLN A 35 -6.13 -12.08 15.75
CA GLN A 35 -6.53 -10.77 15.24
C GLN A 35 -6.62 -10.83 13.71
N ARG A 36 -7.75 -10.38 13.16
CA ARG A 36 -7.93 -10.24 11.72
C ARG A 36 -7.16 -9.02 11.22
N ILE A 37 -6.45 -9.19 10.12
CA ILE A 37 -5.65 -8.14 9.49
C ILE A 37 -6.33 -7.78 8.18
N GLU A 38 -6.60 -6.49 7.98
CA GLU A 38 -7.18 -5.94 6.75
C GLU A 38 -6.20 -4.94 6.15
N ILE A 39 -5.83 -5.14 4.89
CA ILE A 39 -4.85 -4.30 4.18
C ILE A 39 -5.53 -3.76 2.93
N ASN A 40 -5.82 -2.46 2.94
CA ASN A 40 -6.72 -1.84 1.99
C ASN A 40 -6.07 -0.66 1.27
N GLY A 41 -6.53 -0.37 0.05
CA GLY A 41 -6.23 0.86 -0.67
C GLY A 41 -4.83 0.94 -1.28
N PHE A 42 -4.03 -0.11 -1.15
CA PHE A 42 -2.72 -0.19 -1.80
C PHE A 42 -2.91 -0.41 -3.31
N THR A 43 -2.24 0.44 -4.08
CA THR A 43 -2.24 0.39 -5.54
C THR A 43 -0.83 0.61 -6.06
N GLY A 44 -0.32 -0.24 -6.94
CA GLY A 44 1.01 -0.06 -7.53
C GLY A 44 1.70 -1.37 -7.90
N SER A 45 2.25 -1.42 -9.12
CA SER A 45 2.84 -2.62 -9.75
C SER A 45 3.99 -3.24 -8.97
N GLU A 46 4.59 -2.46 -8.08
CA GLU A 46 5.80 -2.82 -7.34
C GLU A 46 5.55 -3.02 -5.84
N ILE A 47 4.29 -3.02 -5.40
CA ILE A 47 3.97 -3.42 -4.03
C ILE A 47 3.96 -4.94 -3.95
N THR A 48 4.80 -5.48 -3.07
CA THR A 48 4.87 -6.91 -2.78
C THR A 48 4.33 -7.22 -1.39
N PHE A 49 3.25 -8.00 -1.35
CA PHE A 49 2.66 -8.51 -0.12
C PHE A 49 3.25 -9.87 0.23
N ARG A 50 3.80 -10.03 1.44
CA ARG A 50 4.55 -11.20 1.90
C ARG A 50 4.07 -11.69 3.26
N SER A 51 4.25 -12.97 3.50
CA SER A 51 4.03 -13.60 4.82
C SER A 51 5.32 -13.78 5.59
N TRP A 52 5.28 -13.69 6.92
CA TRP A 52 6.42 -13.97 7.81
C TRP A 52 6.04 -14.55 9.18
N ASP A 53 7.04 -14.86 10.00
CA ASP A 53 6.87 -15.49 11.32
C ASP A 53 6.80 -14.49 12.50
N LYS A 54 6.78 -13.18 12.23
CA LYS A 54 6.67 -12.16 13.29
C LYS A 54 5.21 -11.82 13.59
N ASN A 55 4.93 -11.55 14.86
CA ASN A 55 3.62 -11.10 15.35
C ASN A 55 3.45 -9.58 15.18
N GLU A 56 3.80 -9.06 14.01
CA GLU A 56 3.56 -7.67 13.64
C GLU A 56 3.19 -7.60 12.15
N VAL A 57 2.44 -6.59 11.75
CA VAL A 57 2.37 -6.15 10.36
C VAL A 57 3.46 -5.12 10.15
N TYR A 58 4.25 -5.27 9.10
CA TYR A 58 5.29 -4.33 8.72
C TYR A 58 5.02 -3.80 7.32
N ILE A 59 5.08 -2.49 7.17
CA ILE A 59 4.83 -1.80 5.91
C ILE A 59 5.98 -0.85 5.68
N LYS A 60 6.65 -1.00 4.54
CA LYS A 60 7.64 -0.07 4.03
C LYS A 60 7.28 0.25 2.60
N VAL A 61 6.90 1.50 2.34
CA VAL A 61 6.45 1.95 1.03
C VAL A 61 7.16 3.22 0.66
N ASP A 62 7.64 3.26 -0.58
CA ASP A 62 8.23 4.40 -1.24
C ASP A 62 7.22 4.94 -2.24
N VAL A 63 6.93 6.23 -2.10
CA VAL A 63 5.98 6.94 -2.95
C VAL A 63 6.76 8.02 -3.68
N SER A 64 6.72 8.00 -5.01
CA SER A 64 7.36 9.02 -5.81
C SER A 64 6.43 9.60 -6.86
N ILE A 65 6.59 10.90 -7.10
CA ILE A 65 5.83 11.62 -8.11
C ILE A 65 6.71 12.62 -8.82
N SER A 66 6.56 12.65 -10.14
CA SER A 66 7.16 13.66 -11.01
C SER A 66 6.14 14.14 -12.02
N SER A 67 6.03 15.45 -12.19
CA SER A 67 5.03 16.14 -12.98
C SER A 67 5.62 17.42 -13.55
N SER A 68 4.96 18.00 -14.55
CA SER A 68 5.27 19.37 -15.01
C SER A 68 4.79 20.46 -14.04
N ASP A 69 4.13 20.10 -12.93
CA ASP A 69 3.57 21.00 -11.92
C ASP A 69 4.09 20.64 -10.51
N ASN A 70 5.06 21.42 -10.02
CA ASN A 70 5.69 21.22 -8.71
C ASN A 70 4.71 21.39 -7.53
N ASP A 71 3.69 22.25 -7.66
CA ASP A 71 2.67 22.44 -6.63
C ASP A 71 1.79 21.20 -6.50
N PHE A 72 1.49 20.58 -7.64
CA PHE A 72 0.78 19.31 -7.69
C PHE A 72 1.60 18.18 -7.06
N GLU A 73 2.89 18.05 -7.39
CA GLU A 73 3.78 17.04 -6.79
C GLU A 73 3.79 17.13 -5.26
N ARG A 74 4.02 18.34 -4.73
CA ARG A 74 4.07 18.61 -3.30
C ARG A 74 2.73 18.30 -2.61
N LYS A 75 1.62 18.79 -3.16
CA LYS A 75 0.29 18.53 -2.57
C LYS A 75 -0.08 17.05 -2.61
N TYR A 76 0.34 16.34 -3.65
CA TYR A 76 0.15 14.90 -3.74
C TYR A 76 0.93 14.20 -2.63
N ILE A 77 2.25 14.43 -2.53
CA ILE A 77 3.11 13.71 -1.59
C ILE A 77 2.73 13.98 -0.11
N GLU A 78 2.30 15.20 0.19
CA GLU A 78 1.78 15.59 1.51
C GLU A 78 0.45 14.87 1.83
N SER A 79 -0.39 14.62 0.81
CA SER A 79 -1.70 13.98 1.00
C SER A 79 -1.64 12.47 1.19
N VAL A 80 -0.53 11.83 0.84
CA VAL A 80 -0.36 10.39 0.97
C VAL A 80 -0.16 10.02 2.44
N ALA A 81 -0.92 9.04 2.92
CA ALA A 81 -0.83 8.60 4.29
C ALA A 81 -1.17 7.11 4.44
N ILE A 82 -0.65 6.50 5.50
CA ILE A 82 -1.15 5.22 6.00
C ILE A 82 -1.92 5.52 7.27
N THR A 83 -3.19 5.13 7.29
CA THR A 83 -4.07 5.23 8.45
C THR A 83 -4.41 3.84 8.97
N ASP A 84 -4.55 3.71 10.28
CA ASP A 84 -4.90 2.46 10.93
C ASP A 84 -6.08 2.60 11.90
N GLU A 85 -6.83 1.51 12.01
CA GLU A 85 -7.84 1.30 13.04
C GLU A 85 -7.54 -0.03 13.72
N GLN A 86 -7.13 0.03 15.00
CA GLN A 86 -6.72 -1.14 15.76
C GLN A 86 -7.65 -1.39 16.94
N SER A 87 -8.20 -2.61 16.98
CA SER A 87 -8.96 -3.18 18.10
C SER A 87 -8.39 -4.56 18.45
N PRO A 88 -8.80 -5.18 19.57
CA PRO A 88 -8.39 -6.55 19.88
C PRO A 88 -8.74 -7.57 18.78
N GLN A 89 -9.83 -7.35 18.04
CA GLN A 89 -10.33 -8.26 17.02
C GLN A 89 -9.74 -7.98 15.64
N THR A 90 -9.48 -6.72 15.31
CA THR A 90 -9.13 -6.30 13.96
C THR A 90 -8.00 -5.28 13.97
N LEU A 91 -7.08 -5.42 13.03
CA LEU A 91 -6.15 -4.38 12.61
C LEU A 91 -6.47 -4.06 11.15
N ALA A 92 -7.06 -2.90 10.88
CA ALA A 92 -7.29 -2.42 9.53
C ALA A 92 -6.28 -1.34 9.19
N VAL A 93 -5.46 -1.57 8.16
CA VAL A 93 -4.48 -0.60 7.67
C VAL A 93 -4.83 -0.21 6.25
N THR A 94 -4.99 1.09 6.04
CA THR A 94 -5.44 1.66 4.76
C THR A 94 -4.42 2.65 4.23
N PHE A 95 -3.94 2.42 3.01
CA PHE A 95 -3.22 3.44 2.25
C PHE A 95 -4.22 4.44 1.67
N ARG A 96 -4.04 5.72 1.99
CA ARG A 96 -4.90 6.81 1.55
C ARG A 96 -4.14 7.75 0.62
N GLU A 97 -4.75 7.97 -0.54
CA GLU A 97 -4.49 9.09 -1.43
C GLU A 97 -5.75 9.96 -1.48
N SER A 98 -5.62 11.27 -1.65
CA SER A 98 -6.82 12.11 -1.79
C SER A 98 -7.64 11.70 -3.03
N GLU A 99 -8.97 11.67 -2.92
CA GLU A 99 -9.87 11.30 -4.03
C GLU A 99 -9.73 12.19 -5.26
N ARG A 100 -9.28 13.45 -5.06
CA ARG A 100 -8.98 14.38 -6.15
C ARG A 100 -7.78 13.90 -6.98
N TRP A 101 -6.88 13.15 -6.38
CA TRP A 101 -5.64 12.67 -6.98
C TRP A 101 -5.73 11.25 -7.54
N ARG A 102 -6.62 10.41 -7.01
CA ARG A 102 -6.91 9.07 -7.56
C ARG A 102 -7.40 9.14 -9.02
N ARG A 103 -8.12 10.20 -9.39
CA ARG A 103 -8.71 10.38 -10.74
C ARG A 103 -7.73 10.88 -11.81
N GLY A 104 -6.48 11.21 -11.45
CA GLY A 104 -5.50 11.79 -12.38
C GLY A 104 -5.14 10.89 -13.57
N ARG A 105 -5.35 9.56 -13.44
CA ARG A 105 -5.11 8.58 -14.51
C ARG A 105 -6.40 7.88 -14.99
N ASP A 106 -7.41 7.75 -14.12
CA ASP A 106 -8.64 6.98 -14.41
C ASP A 106 -9.77 7.81 -15.03
N SER A 107 -9.61 9.14 -15.15
CA SER A 107 -10.60 9.98 -15.81
C SER A 107 -10.19 10.22 -17.27
N PHE A 108 -11.03 9.78 -18.21
CA PHE A 108 -10.92 10.05 -19.66
C PHE A 108 -10.49 11.50 -19.99
N TRP A 109 -10.92 12.46 -19.17
CA TRP A 109 -10.56 13.88 -19.27
C TRP A 109 -9.10 14.24 -18.90
N GLY A 110 -8.45 13.46 -18.02
CA GLY A 110 -7.03 13.64 -17.66
C GLY A 110 -6.08 13.22 -18.77
N ILE A 111 -6.43 12.14 -19.49
CA ILE A 111 -5.69 11.63 -20.65
C ILE A 111 -5.80 12.61 -21.82
N VAL A 112 -7.01 13.11 -22.11
CA VAL A 112 -7.23 14.12 -23.16
C VAL A 112 -6.45 15.40 -22.86
N ARG A 113 -6.44 15.89 -21.61
CA ARG A 113 -5.70 17.11 -21.26
C ARG A 113 -4.18 16.93 -21.39
N SER A 114 -3.63 15.79 -20.96
CA SER A 114 -2.19 15.47 -21.08
C SER A 114 -1.70 15.43 -22.53
N ILE A 115 -2.51 14.90 -23.46
CA ILE A 115 -2.18 14.82 -24.88
C ILE A 115 -2.15 16.21 -25.54
N PHE A 116 -3.00 17.14 -25.11
CA PHE A 116 -3.09 18.49 -25.70
C PHE A 116 -2.21 19.56 -25.01
N SER A 117 -1.69 19.32 -23.78
CA SER A 117 -0.93 20.34 -23.03
C SER A 117 0.56 20.07 -22.84
N GLY A 118 1.12 18.96 -23.33
CA GLY A 118 2.54 18.63 -23.14
C GLY A 118 2.94 18.38 -21.67
N SER A 119 1.96 18.19 -20.78
CA SER A 119 2.19 17.91 -19.36
C SER A 119 2.40 16.43 -19.13
N TYR A 120 3.49 16.06 -18.45
CA TYR A 120 3.77 14.69 -18.03
C TYR A 120 3.39 14.49 -16.55
N LEU A 121 3.03 13.26 -16.20
CA LEU A 121 2.81 12.81 -14.83
C LEU A 121 3.28 11.37 -14.69
N ARG A 122 4.32 11.17 -13.88
CA ARG A 122 4.79 9.87 -13.43
C ARG A 122 4.48 9.73 -11.94
N LYS A 123 3.77 8.65 -11.60
CA LYS A 123 3.50 8.25 -10.21
C LYS A 123 3.98 6.82 -10.04
N GLU A 124 4.77 6.59 -9.00
CA GLU A 124 5.32 5.30 -8.63
C GLU A 124 5.04 5.04 -7.14
N ILE A 125 4.58 3.83 -6.85
CA ILE A 125 4.33 3.37 -5.48
C ILE A 125 4.90 1.95 -5.43
N SER A 126 5.96 1.79 -4.65
CA SER A 126 6.71 0.53 -4.53
C SER A 126 6.97 0.21 -3.06
N GLY A 127 7.27 -1.04 -2.77
CA GLY A 127 7.62 -1.44 -1.41
C GLY A 127 7.08 -2.80 -1.01
N GLU A 128 7.13 -3.07 0.28
CA GLU A 128 6.83 -4.37 0.84
C GLU A 128 5.89 -4.27 2.04
N ILE A 129 4.94 -5.19 2.08
CA ILE A 129 4.01 -5.37 3.19
C ILE A 129 4.19 -6.79 3.71
N TYR A 130 4.50 -6.94 4.98
CA TYR A 130 4.68 -8.23 5.64
C TYR A 130 3.56 -8.47 6.65
N VAL A 131 2.94 -9.65 6.59
CA VAL A 131 1.88 -10.07 7.51
C VAL A 131 2.19 -11.39 8.21
N PRO A 132 1.78 -11.56 9.48
CA PRO A 132 1.97 -12.80 10.23
C PRO A 132 1.26 -13.99 9.58
N ARG A 133 1.95 -15.12 9.49
CA ARG A 133 1.40 -16.38 8.91
C ARG A 133 0.20 -16.96 9.65
N SER A 134 0.07 -16.65 10.94
CA SER A 134 -0.97 -17.20 11.83
C SER A 134 -2.30 -16.46 11.75
N ASN A 135 -2.29 -15.22 11.26
CA ASN A 135 -3.44 -14.33 11.37
C ASN A 135 -4.35 -14.46 10.15
N ALA A 136 -5.64 -14.23 10.33
CA ALA A 136 -6.56 -14.09 9.21
C ALA A 136 -6.20 -12.82 8.45
N VAL A 137 -6.08 -12.90 7.13
CA VAL A 137 -5.70 -11.77 6.28
C VAL A 137 -6.76 -11.53 5.23
N VAL A 138 -7.19 -10.28 5.14
CA VAL A 138 -8.03 -9.77 4.07
C VAL A 138 -7.28 -8.65 3.36
N THR A 139 -7.21 -8.72 2.04
CA THR A 139 -6.58 -7.68 1.23
C THR A 139 -7.58 -7.10 0.25
N ASP A 140 -7.50 -5.80 0.00
CA ASP A 140 -8.05 -5.13 -1.19
C ASP A 140 -6.90 -4.36 -1.86
N MET A 141 -6.27 -5.00 -2.83
CA MET A 141 -5.09 -4.50 -3.53
C MET A 141 -5.32 -4.42 -5.03
N LYS A 142 -4.76 -3.39 -5.68
CA LYS A 142 -4.87 -3.22 -7.13
C LYS A 142 -3.51 -3.11 -7.77
N TYR A 143 -3.32 -3.86 -8.85
CA TYR A 143 -2.14 -3.81 -9.69
C TYR A 143 -0.84 -4.07 -8.93
N GLY A 144 -0.73 -5.11 -8.10
CA GLY A 144 0.49 -5.42 -7.35
C GLY A 144 0.88 -6.91 -7.40
N SER A 145 1.76 -7.32 -6.48
CA SER A 145 2.15 -8.74 -6.31
C SER A 145 1.81 -9.22 -4.90
N ILE A 146 1.12 -10.36 -4.80
CA ILE A 146 0.82 -11.03 -3.53
C ILE A 146 1.53 -12.37 -3.52
N ALA A 147 2.61 -12.47 -2.74
CA ALA A 147 3.46 -13.65 -2.61
C ALA A 147 3.39 -14.19 -1.18
N LEU A 148 2.44 -15.09 -0.93
CA LEU A 148 2.19 -15.65 0.40
C LEU A 148 2.68 -17.09 0.48
N GLU A 149 3.41 -17.40 1.55
CA GLU A 149 3.97 -18.73 1.80
C GLU A 149 3.66 -19.21 3.22
N ASN A 150 3.20 -20.46 3.32
CA ASN A 150 2.94 -21.14 4.60
C ASN A 150 1.93 -20.38 5.49
N MET A 151 0.95 -19.69 4.88
CA MET A 151 -0.15 -19.08 5.62
C MET A 151 -1.03 -20.15 6.25
N LYS A 152 -1.20 -20.05 7.57
CA LYS A 152 -2.05 -20.93 8.38
C LYS A 152 -3.39 -20.27 8.70
N GLY A 153 -3.40 -18.94 8.78
CA GLY A 153 -4.61 -18.16 8.98
C GLY A 153 -5.50 -18.10 7.72
N PRO A 154 -6.82 -17.87 7.88
CA PRO A 154 -7.72 -17.71 6.75
C PRO A 154 -7.35 -16.56 5.82
N LEU A 155 -7.45 -16.77 4.51
CA LEU A 155 -7.14 -15.76 3.49
C LEU A 155 -8.38 -15.37 2.68
N ARG A 156 -8.61 -14.06 2.54
CA ARG A 156 -9.50 -13.47 1.53
C ARG A 156 -8.73 -12.44 0.72
N LEU A 157 -8.34 -12.80 -0.49
CA LEU A 157 -7.49 -11.97 -1.34
C LEU A 157 -8.38 -11.29 -2.39
N LEU A 158 -8.76 -10.04 -2.14
CA LEU A 158 -9.62 -9.27 -3.04
C LEU A 158 -8.78 -8.24 -3.80
N GLY A 159 -9.20 -7.94 -5.03
CA GLY A 159 -8.48 -6.98 -5.86
C GLY A 159 -8.64 -7.16 -7.35
N GLN A 160 -7.78 -6.44 -8.08
CA GLN A 160 -7.77 -6.42 -9.54
C GLN A 160 -6.33 -6.29 -10.05
N GLY A 161 -6.00 -7.01 -11.11
CA GLY A 161 -4.75 -6.86 -11.84
C GLY A 161 -3.50 -7.26 -11.04
N ASN A 162 -3.64 -8.08 -9.99
CA ASN A 162 -2.52 -8.53 -9.19
C ASN A 162 -1.88 -9.78 -9.78
N THR A 163 -0.61 -10.01 -9.49
CA THR A 163 0.04 -11.33 -9.61
C THR A 163 -0.01 -12.03 -8.27
N LEU A 164 -0.68 -13.17 -8.18
CA LEU A 164 -0.73 -13.99 -6.96
C LEU A 164 0.26 -15.15 -7.08
N LYS A 165 0.98 -15.44 -6.00
CA LYS A 165 1.83 -16.62 -5.84
C LYS A 165 1.60 -17.16 -4.44
N LEU A 166 0.79 -18.21 -4.34
CA LEU A 166 0.46 -18.85 -3.07
C LEU A 166 1.17 -20.20 -2.95
N LYS A 167 1.92 -20.39 -1.86
CA LYS A 167 2.62 -21.64 -1.58
C LYS A 167 2.25 -22.14 -0.20
N ASN A 168 1.80 -23.39 -0.10
CA ASN A 168 1.46 -24.03 1.18
C ASN A 168 0.49 -23.22 2.07
N CYS A 169 -0.47 -22.51 1.48
CA CYS A 169 -1.49 -21.77 2.21
C CYS A 169 -2.68 -22.70 2.50
N SER A 170 -2.94 -23.01 3.77
CA SER A 170 -3.87 -24.09 4.15
C SER A 170 -5.35 -23.68 4.23
N ALA A 171 -5.65 -22.37 4.27
CA ALA A 171 -6.99 -21.85 4.53
C ALA A 171 -7.35 -20.68 3.59
N VAL A 172 -7.31 -20.90 2.28
CA VAL A 172 -7.79 -19.92 1.29
C VAL A 172 -9.32 -19.97 1.24
N LEU A 173 -9.99 -18.89 1.65
CA LEU A 173 -11.45 -18.80 1.65
C LEU A 173 -11.98 -18.18 0.35
N GLU A 174 -11.30 -17.13 -0.13
CA GLU A 174 -11.75 -16.35 -1.27
C GLU A 174 -10.57 -15.73 -2.01
N ILE A 175 -10.62 -15.77 -3.33
CA ILE A 175 -9.72 -15.03 -4.21
C ILE A 175 -10.58 -14.32 -5.25
N GLU A 176 -10.54 -13.00 -5.25
CA GLU A 176 -11.05 -12.15 -6.31
C GLU A 176 -9.87 -11.36 -6.88
N ASN A 177 -9.48 -11.66 -8.12
CA ASN A 177 -8.36 -11.01 -8.79
C ASN A 177 -8.65 -10.80 -10.27
N ASN A 178 -9.59 -9.90 -10.56
CA ASN A 178 -10.04 -9.65 -11.93
C ASN A 178 -8.88 -9.14 -12.79
N TYR A 179 -8.71 -9.67 -14.00
CA TYR A 179 -7.64 -9.28 -14.94
C TYR A 179 -6.21 -9.46 -14.42
N GLY A 180 -6.01 -10.26 -13.36
CA GLY A 180 -4.69 -10.59 -12.81
C GLY A 180 -4.25 -12.01 -13.16
N THR A 181 -3.08 -12.40 -12.65
CA THR A 181 -2.52 -13.75 -12.77
C THR A 181 -2.57 -14.42 -11.40
N THR A 182 -2.96 -15.69 -11.33
CA THR A 182 -3.06 -16.47 -10.08
C THR A 182 -2.31 -17.79 -10.20
#